data_AF-A0A6A3EN88-F1
#
_entry.id   AF-A0A6A3EN88-F1
#
_cell.length_a   1.000
_cell.length_b   1.000
_cell.length_c   1.000
_cell.angle_alpha   90.00
_cell.angle_beta   90.00
_cell.angle_gamma   90.00
#
_symmetry.space_group_name_H-M   'P 1'
#
loop_
_entity.id
_entity.type
_entity.pdbx_description
1 polymer ?
#
loop_
_entity_poly.entity_id
_entity_poly.type
_entity_poly.pdbx_seq_one_letter_code
_entity_poly.pdbx_strand_id
1 'polypeptide(L)'
;MCGVQTIAVVLYLYIALLVVSASAQDGVCECLQDPPKKNAQPLVFCNWYNPTSCCLPVHDADINGKFLALIEAGPACEKFQNVAKRYLSFAFCYACDPEEPTHFTTPLDTHFFNASTKTVKICASVAMNMAPKLFSDCGLLLPDSRQTICSPNSPVVPHKVWTGCNDRQHICQGNSTATWYCSDSACGDADTPLGFNDVPCNASRHTCDGVLMFLNDNRAGKPPNYEGYPVEIVDEQLCREEYGEEEAASRCKCLHDPSVSTRPTPTLVLVLVLSIFWHLANVANTW
;
A
#
# COMPACT_ATOMS: atom_id res chain seq x y z
N MET A 1 -2.27 56.71 -7.73
CA MET A 1 -2.01 55.49 -8.54
C MET A 1 -1.95 54.25 -7.63
N CYS A 2 -2.95 54.03 -6.77
CA CYS A 2 -2.94 52.98 -5.72
C CYS A 2 -3.96 51.84 -5.94
N GLY A 3 -4.60 51.76 -7.13
CA GLY A 3 -5.68 50.80 -7.40
C GLY A 3 -5.25 49.54 -8.16
N VAL A 4 -4.05 49.52 -8.76
CA VAL A 4 -3.63 48.45 -9.68
C VAL A 4 -2.89 47.32 -8.95
N GLN A 5 -2.19 47.62 -7.85
CA GLN A 5 -1.41 46.63 -7.08
C GLN A 5 -2.29 45.71 -6.23
N THR A 6 -3.43 46.18 -5.71
CA THR A 6 -4.36 45.36 -4.91
C THR A 6 -5.10 44.32 -5.75
N ILE A 7 -5.40 44.62 -7.01
CA ILE A 7 -6.09 43.69 -7.92
C ILE A 7 -5.16 42.52 -8.31
N ALA A 8 -3.87 42.78 -8.55
CA ALA A 8 -2.90 41.75 -8.92
C ALA A 8 -2.65 40.73 -7.79
N VAL A 9 -2.64 41.17 -6.53
CA VAL A 9 -2.42 40.30 -5.36
C VAL A 9 -3.62 39.38 -5.10
N VAL A 10 -4.85 39.89 -5.26
CA VAL A 10 -6.07 39.06 -5.13
C VAL A 10 -6.15 38.04 -6.27
N LEU A 11 -5.74 38.41 -7.48
CA LEU A 11 -5.71 37.49 -8.63
C LEU A 11 -4.68 36.38 -8.43
N TYR A 12 -3.49 36.68 -7.88
CA TYR A 12 -2.47 35.68 -7.56
C TYR A 12 -2.90 34.74 -6.43
N LEU A 13 -3.60 35.25 -5.41
CA LEU A 13 -4.20 34.42 -4.36
C LEU A 13 -5.29 33.50 -4.91
N TYR A 14 -6.12 33.96 -5.85
CA TYR A 14 -7.11 33.12 -6.53
C TYR A 14 -6.47 32.05 -7.42
N ILE A 15 -5.41 32.38 -8.16
CA ILE A 15 -4.69 31.41 -8.99
C ILE A 15 -3.96 30.38 -8.10
N ALA A 16 -3.37 30.81 -6.98
CA ALA A 16 -2.75 29.89 -6.02
C ALA A 16 -3.77 28.98 -5.31
N LEU A 17 -4.99 29.48 -5.03
CA LEU A 17 -6.09 28.66 -4.51
C LEU A 17 -6.67 27.69 -5.56
N LEU A 18 -6.57 28.00 -6.86
CA LEU A 18 -7.01 27.12 -7.94
C LEU A 18 -6.01 25.99 -8.26
N VAL A 19 -4.73 26.13 -7.90
CA VAL A 19 -3.68 25.12 -8.19
C VAL A 19 -3.54 24.05 -7.08
N VAL A 20 -4.23 24.19 -5.94
CA VAL A 20 -4.24 23.17 -4.87
C VAL A 20 -5.32 22.09 -5.10
N SER A 21 -6.10 22.19 -6.17
CA SER A 21 -6.94 21.09 -6.64
C SER A 21 -6.08 20.08 -7.43
N ALA A 22 -5.11 19.44 -6.76
CA ALA A 22 -4.51 18.23 -7.30
C ALA A 22 -5.64 17.22 -7.45
N SER A 23 -6.05 17.02 -8.69
CA SER A 23 -7.05 16.06 -9.11
C SER A 23 -6.74 14.70 -8.49
N ALA A 24 -7.55 14.26 -7.53
CA ALA A 24 -7.88 12.86 -7.44
C ALA A 24 -8.36 12.50 -8.86
N GLN A 25 -7.53 11.79 -9.62
CA GLN A 25 -7.97 11.27 -10.91
C GLN A 25 -9.25 10.48 -10.62
N ASP A 26 -10.33 10.77 -11.36
CA ASP A 26 -11.63 10.10 -11.28
C ASP A 26 -11.50 8.62 -11.69
N GLY A 27 -10.71 7.85 -10.95
CA GLY A 27 -10.56 6.42 -11.09
C GLY A 27 -11.65 5.72 -10.29
N VAL A 28 -12.18 4.63 -10.83
CA VAL A 28 -13.14 3.77 -10.14
C VAL A 28 -12.36 2.84 -9.23
N CYS A 29 -12.72 2.82 -7.94
CA CYS A 29 -12.09 1.89 -7.02
C CYS A 29 -12.55 0.45 -7.28
N GLU A 30 -11.65 -0.52 -7.24
CA GLU A 30 -12.02 -1.93 -7.49
C GLU A 30 -12.91 -2.48 -6.36
N CYS A 31 -12.66 -2.11 -5.10
CA CYS A 31 -13.46 -2.63 -3.99
C CYS A 31 -14.88 -2.03 -3.92
N LEU A 32 -15.03 -0.73 -4.25
CA LEU A 32 -16.30 -0.02 -4.16
C LEU A 32 -17.10 -0.07 -5.47
N GLN A 33 -16.42 -0.25 -6.61
CA GLN A 33 -16.98 -0.12 -7.96
C GLN A 33 -17.57 1.28 -8.23
N ASP A 34 -17.17 2.28 -7.44
CA ASP A 34 -17.44 3.71 -7.60
C ASP A 34 -16.14 4.50 -7.38
N PRO A 35 -16.09 5.79 -7.76
CA PRO A 35 -15.03 6.69 -7.34
C PRO A 35 -14.91 6.80 -5.82
N PRO A 36 -13.71 7.14 -5.29
CA PRO A 36 -13.51 7.39 -3.87
C PRO A 36 -14.50 8.42 -3.34
N LYS A 37 -15.16 8.12 -2.23
CA LYS A 37 -16.15 9.03 -1.63
C LYS A 37 -16.07 9.03 -0.12
N LYS A 38 -16.58 10.12 0.47
CA LYS A 38 -16.73 10.21 1.92
C LYS A 38 -17.88 9.31 2.36
N ASN A 39 -17.61 8.43 3.32
CA ASN A 39 -18.65 7.60 3.91
C ASN A 39 -19.57 8.40 4.84
N ALA A 40 -20.84 8.01 4.89
CA ALA A 40 -21.82 8.59 5.82
C ALA A 40 -21.52 8.18 7.28
N GLN A 41 -21.09 6.93 7.48
CA GLN A 41 -20.58 6.43 8.75
C GLN A 41 -19.06 6.33 8.67
N PRO A 42 -18.31 6.70 9.72
CA PRO A 42 -16.85 6.68 9.67
C PRO A 42 -16.30 5.25 9.63
N LEU A 43 -15.13 5.11 9.00
CA LEU A 43 -14.26 3.95 9.12
C LEU A 43 -13.62 3.95 10.51
N VAL A 44 -13.56 2.79 11.15
CA VAL A 44 -13.03 2.59 12.50
C VAL A 44 -11.61 2.08 12.45
N PHE A 45 -11.34 1.05 11.65
CA PHE A 45 -10.01 0.43 11.58
C PHE A 45 -9.11 1.18 10.59
N CYS A 46 -9.56 1.35 9.35
CA CYS A 46 -8.89 2.12 8.29
C CYS A 46 -9.20 3.63 8.38
N ASN A 47 -9.22 4.17 9.60
CA ASN A 47 -9.74 5.52 9.91
C ASN A 47 -8.94 6.69 9.29
N TRP A 48 -7.72 6.45 8.81
CA TRP A 48 -6.93 7.45 8.06
C TRP A 48 -7.66 7.94 6.80
N TYR A 49 -8.50 7.09 6.22
CA TYR A 49 -9.25 7.37 4.99
C TYR A 49 -10.66 7.92 5.24
N ASN A 50 -10.98 8.36 6.46
CA ASN A 50 -12.28 8.97 6.77
C ASN A 50 -12.66 10.20 5.91
N PRO A 51 -11.72 11.06 5.47
CA PRO A 51 -12.08 12.17 4.59
C PRO A 51 -12.62 11.71 3.23
N THR A 52 -12.03 10.65 2.66
CA THR A 52 -12.40 10.06 1.36
C THR A 52 -11.79 8.67 1.28
N SER A 53 -12.55 7.67 0.83
CA SER A 53 -12.10 6.28 0.82
C SER A 53 -12.68 5.47 -0.34
N CYS A 54 -11.97 4.41 -0.72
CA CYS A 54 -12.39 3.39 -1.69
C CYS A 54 -13.13 2.19 -1.08
N CYS A 55 -13.55 2.27 0.18
CA CYS A 55 -14.25 1.19 0.87
C CYS A 55 -15.43 1.71 1.68
N LEU A 56 -16.36 0.81 2.02
CA LEU A 56 -17.49 1.08 2.92
C LEU A 56 -17.14 0.62 4.35
N PRO A 57 -17.86 1.11 5.38
CA PRO A 57 -17.70 0.65 6.76
C PRO A 57 -17.87 -0.86 6.96
N VAL A 58 -18.67 -1.52 6.11
CA VAL A 58 -18.80 -2.99 6.13
C VAL A 58 -17.52 -3.69 5.67
N HIS A 59 -16.82 -3.13 4.68
CA HIS A 59 -15.52 -3.66 4.24
C HIS A 59 -14.47 -3.43 5.32
N ASP A 60 -14.45 -2.24 5.95
CA ASP A 60 -13.57 -1.93 7.07
C ASP A 60 -13.72 -2.90 8.25
N ALA A 61 -14.96 -3.26 8.59
CA ALA A 61 -15.24 -4.25 9.62
C ALA A 61 -14.72 -5.66 9.26
N ASP A 62 -14.90 -6.09 8.00
CA ASP A 62 -14.37 -7.37 7.51
C ASP A 62 -12.83 -7.39 7.49
N ILE A 63 -12.21 -6.31 7.00
CA ILE A 63 -10.75 -6.11 6.99
C ILE A 63 -10.20 -6.20 8.42
N ASN A 64 -10.83 -5.51 9.37
CA ASN A 64 -10.43 -5.55 10.78
C ASN A 64 -10.55 -6.96 11.36
N GLY A 65 -11.66 -7.66 11.10
CA GLY A 65 -11.86 -9.04 11.55
C GLY A 65 -10.75 -9.98 11.06
N LYS A 66 -10.42 -9.90 9.77
CA LYS A 66 -9.35 -10.72 9.15
C LYS A 66 -7.95 -10.32 9.65
N PHE A 67 -7.73 -9.03 9.89
CA PHE A 67 -6.47 -8.54 10.47
C PHE A 67 -6.26 -9.10 11.88
N LEU A 68 -7.26 -8.96 12.76
CA LEU A 68 -7.21 -9.46 14.13
C LEU A 68 -7.03 -10.98 14.16
N ALA A 69 -7.79 -11.71 13.33
CA ALA A 69 -7.66 -13.16 13.20
C ALA A 69 -6.23 -13.61 12.83
N LEU A 70 -5.47 -12.81 12.07
CA LEU A 70 -4.09 -13.12 11.71
C LEU A 70 -3.09 -12.80 12.84
N ILE A 71 -3.27 -11.67 13.54
CA ILE A 71 -2.27 -11.17 14.50
C ILE A 71 -2.47 -11.68 15.93
N GLU A 72 -3.60 -12.30 16.24
CA GLU A 72 -3.97 -12.73 17.60
C GLU A 72 -3.43 -14.13 17.96
N ALA A 73 -2.10 -14.32 17.91
CA ALA A 73 -1.42 -15.59 18.29
C ALA A 73 -1.47 -15.94 19.79
N GLY A 74 -2.32 -15.26 20.57
CA GLY A 74 -2.57 -15.49 21.99
C GLY A 74 -2.43 -14.22 22.85
N PRO A 75 -2.88 -14.25 24.12
CA PRO A 75 -3.01 -13.04 24.96
C PRO A 75 -1.68 -12.31 25.25
N ALA A 76 -0.56 -13.03 25.27
CA ALA A 76 0.77 -12.43 25.43
C ALA A 76 1.18 -11.60 24.20
N CYS A 77 0.78 -12.07 23.02
CA CYS A 77 1.11 -11.48 21.73
C CYS A 77 0.10 -10.39 21.32
N GLU A 78 -1.12 -10.47 21.81
CA GLU A 78 -2.20 -9.47 21.60
C GLU A 78 -1.76 -8.08 22.08
N LYS A 79 -1.21 -8.00 23.29
CA LYS A 79 -0.83 -6.73 23.95
C LYS A 79 0.50 -6.14 23.47
N PHE A 80 1.33 -6.91 22.78
CA PHE A 80 2.62 -6.43 22.31
C PHE A 80 2.42 -5.44 21.15
N GLN A 81 2.82 -4.19 21.39
CA GLN A 81 2.91 -3.15 20.38
C GLN A 81 4.07 -3.47 19.43
N ASN A 82 3.74 -4.13 18.33
CA ASN A 82 4.69 -4.40 17.26
C ASN A 82 4.45 -3.41 16.13
N VAL A 83 5.47 -2.62 15.79
CA VAL A 83 5.42 -1.66 14.67
C VAL A 83 5.04 -2.36 13.36
N ALA A 84 5.42 -3.63 13.16
CA ALA A 84 5.03 -4.40 11.99
C ALA A 84 3.51 -4.62 11.86
N LYS A 85 2.78 -4.74 12.98
CA LYS A 85 1.31 -4.81 12.95
C LYS A 85 0.69 -3.53 12.36
N ARG A 86 1.30 -2.37 12.62
CA ARG A 86 0.86 -1.09 12.04
C ARG A 86 1.04 -1.09 10.52
N TYR A 87 2.21 -1.47 10.01
CA TYR A 87 2.44 -1.53 8.56
C TYR A 87 1.57 -2.60 7.88
N LEU A 88 1.36 -3.73 8.54
CA LEU A 88 0.41 -4.75 8.09
C LEU A 88 -1.02 -4.21 8.01
N SER A 89 -1.44 -3.37 8.96
CA SER A 89 -2.77 -2.75 8.89
C SER A 89 -2.93 -1.84 7.66
N PHE A 90 -1.85 -1.19 7.20
CA PHE A 90 -1.90 -0.39 5.97
C PHE A 90 -2.18 -1.27 4.75
N ALA A 91 -1.46 -2.39 4.62
CA ALA A 91 -1.69 -3.34 3.54
C ALA A 91 -3.13 -3.91 3.57
N PHE A 92 -3.62 -4.27 4.75
CA PHE A 92 -5.00 -4.73 4.92
C PHE A 92 -6.02 -3.65 4.52
N CYS A 93 -5.73 -2.39 4.83
CA CYS A 93 -6.55 -1.24 4.48
C CYS A 93 -6.37 -0.75 3.03
N TYR A 94 -5.63 -1.47 2.17
CA TYR A 94 -5.41 -1.09 0.76
C TYR A 94 -6.73 -0.77 0.03
N ALA A 95 -7.77 -1.58 0.28
CA ALA A 95 -9.10 -1.38 -0.31
C ALA A 95 -9.76 -0.04 0.03
N CYS A 96 -9.33 0.60 1.11
CA CYS A 96 -9.89 1.86 1.58
C CYS A 96 -9.09 3.08 1.09
N ASP A 97 -7.91 2.89 0.53
CA ASP A 97 -7.06 3.97 0.04
C ASP A 97 -7.74 4.74 -1.10
N PRO A 98 -8.00 6.05 -0.99
CA PRO A 98 -8.60 6.83 -2.07
C PRO A 98 -7.72 6.90 -3.34
N GLU A 99 -6.41 6.63 -3.24
CA GLU A 99 -5.51 6.60 -4.40
C GLU A 99 -5.42 5.21 -5.05
N GLU A 100 -6.18 4.22 -4.55
CA GLU A 100 -6.20 2.84 -5.06
C GLU A 100 -6.27 2.73 -6.59
N PRO A 101 -7.13 3.47 -7.31
CA PRO A 101 -7.20 3.39 -8.77
C PRO A 101 -5.88 3.73 -9.48
N THR A 102 -4.99 4.46 -8.82
CA THR A 102 -3.71 4.91 -9.39
C THR A 102 -2.59 3.88 -9.20
N HIS A 103 -2.73 2.97 -8.24
CA HIS A 103 -1.73 1.97 -7.92
C HIS A 103 -2.26 0.53 -7.94
N PHE A 104 -3.53 0.34 -8.32
CA PHE A 104 -4.09 -0.93 -8.76
C PHE A 104 -4.17 -1.00 -10.27
N THR A 105 -3.03 -1.28 -10.89
CA THR A 105 -2.82 -1.13 -12.33
C THR A 105 -2.08 -2.34 -12.89
N THR A 106 -1.81 -2.36 -14.20
CA THR A 106 -0.99 -3.42 -14.81
C THR A 106 0.39 -3.51 -14.13
N PRO A 107 1.00 -4.70 -14.02
CA PRO A 107 2.30 -4.88 -13.39
C PRO A 107 3.39 -3.95 -13.96
N LEU A 108 4.33 -3.52 -13.12
CA LEU A 108 5.57 -2.89 -13.58
C LEU A 108 6.52 -3.95 -14.11
N ASP A 109 6.73 -5.03 -13.33
CA ASP A 109 7.50 -6.18 -13.76
C ASP A 109 6.61 -7.21 -14.49
N THR A 110 6.33 -6.93 -15.77
CA THR A 110 5.56 -7.84 -16.64
C THR A 110 6.30 -9.12 -17.02
N HIS A 111 7.59 -9.22 -16.69
CA HIS A 111 8.35 -10.46 -16.84
C HIS A 111 8.04 -11.40 -15.68
N PHE A 112 7.99 -10.91 -14.44
CA PHE A 112 7.68 -11.70 -13.26
C PHE A 112 6.17 -11.89 -13.02
N PHE A 113 5.35 -10.87 -13.27
CA PHE A 113 3.90 -10.93 -13.14
C PHE A 113 3.22 -11.01 -14.50
N ASN A 114 2.06 -11.67 -14.56
CA ASN A 114 1.30 -11.82 -15.79
C ASN A 114 0.77 -10.46 -16.27
N ALA A 115 1.16 -10.04 -17.48
CA ALA A 115 0.76 -8.75 -18.05
C ALA A 115 -0.76 -8.60 -18.29
N SER A 116 -1.50 -9.71 -18.35
CA SER A 116 -2.96 -9.72 -18.55
C SER A 116 -3.75 -9.49 -17.26
N THR A 117 -3.08 -9.35 -16.11
CA THR A 117 -3.74 -9.05 -14.82
C THR A 117 -3.41 -7.64 -14.32
N LYS A 118 -4.06 -7.25 -13.24
CA LYS A 118 -3.69 -6.10 -12.41
C LYS A 118 -2.89 -6.56 -11.20
N THR A 119 -2.08 -5.67 -10.66
CA THR A 119 -1.32 -5.88 -9.42
C THR A 119 -1.74 -4.85 -8.38
N VAL A 120 -1.81 -5.31 -7.13
CA VAL A 120 -1.83 -4.44 -5.96
C VAL A 120 -0.40 -3.96 -5.73
N LYS A 121 -0.14 -2.66 -5.86
CA LYS A 121 1.21 -2.11 -5.64
C LYS A 121 1.37 -1.60 -4.21
N ILE A 122 2.29 -2.19 -3.46
CA ILE A 122 2.66 -1.75 -2.11
C ILE A 122 4.09 -1.26 -2.14
N CYS A 123 4.35 -0.06 -1.63
CA CYS A 123 5.70 0.48 -1.65
C CYS A 123 6.63 -0.36 -0.77
N ALA A 124 7.90 -0.51 -1.18
CA ALA A 124 8.93 -1.21 -0.42
C ALA A 124 9.07 -0.63 1.00
N SER A 125 8.90 0.69 1.16
CA SER A 125 8.88 1.39 2.44
C SER A 125 7.78 0.92 3.41
N VAL A 126 6.66 0.39 2.90
CA VAL A 126 5.60 -0.24 3.70
C VAL A 126 5.88 -1.73 3.85
N ALA A 127 6.14 -2.44 2.74
CA ALA A 127 6.36 -3.88 2.71
C ALA A 127 7.46 -4.34 3.67
N MET A 128 8.65 -3.72 3.60
CA MET A 128 9.79 -4.16 4.39
C MET A 128 9.59 -3.99 5.90
N ASN A 129 8.73 -3.05 6.31
CA ASN A 129 8.38 -2.81 7.71
C ASN A 129 7.29 -3.75 8.26
N MET A 130 6.77 -4.66 7.44
CA MET A 130 5.90 -5.78 7.83
C MET A 130 6.44 -7.13 7.36
N ALA A 131 7.76 -7.25 7.17
CA ALA A 131 8.38 -8.50 6.78
C ALA A 131 8.10 -9.62 7.82
N PRO A 132 7.92 -10.89 7.40
CA PRO A 132 7.59 -12.01 8.29
C PRO A 132 8.49 -12.13 9.54
N LYS A 133 9.79 -11.87 9.39
CA LYS A 133 10.75 -11.89 10.51
C LYS A 133 10.39 -10.97 11.66
N LEU A 134 9.68 -9.86 11.40
CA LEU A 134 9.27 -8.90 12.42
C LEU A 134 8.14 -9.41 13.31
N PHE A 135 7.52 -10.53 12.96
CA PHE A 135 6.48 -11.20 13.76
C PHE A 135 7.02 -12.42 14.52
N SER A 136 8.32 -12.72 14.45
CA SER A 136 8.89 -13.98 14.95
C SER A 136 8.73 -14.19 16.46
N ASP A 137 8.75 -13.10 17.24
CA ASP A 137 8.65 -13.18 18.70
C ASP A 137 7.24 -13.52 19.17
N CYS A 138 6.23 -13.16 18.38
CA CYS A 138 4.82 -13.36 18.72
C CYS A 138 4.13 -14.45 17.89
N GLY A 139 4.68 -14.80 16.74
CA GLY A 139 4.00 -15.64 15.76
C GLY A 139 2.83 -14.93 15.06
N LEU A 140 2.17 -15.66 14.18
CA LEU A 140 0.87 -15.30 13.59
C LEU A 140 -0.07 -16.51 13.68
N LEU A 141 -1.37 -16.28 13.60
CA LEU A 141 -2.36 -17.34 13.37
C LEU A 141 -2.69 -17.41 11.90
N LEU A 142 -2.32 -18.51 11.26
CA LEU A 142 -2.62 -18.74 9.85
C LEU A 142 -3.92 -19.56 9.75
N PRO A 143 -5.02 -18.99 9.21
CA PRO A 143 -6.21 -19.76 8.88
C PRO A 143 -5.95 -20.65 7.66
N ASP A 144 -6.55 -21.83 7.60
CA ASP A 144 -6.56 -22.62 6.35
C ASP A 144 -7.26 -21.87 5.21
N SER A 145 -8.33 -21.12 5.54
CA SER A 145 -9.05 -20.23 4.64
C SER A 145 -9.64 -19.05 5.40
N ARG A 146 -9.58 -17.86 4.81
CA ARG A 146 -10.21 -16.64 5.35
C ARG A 146 -11.70 -16.52 5.06
N GLN A 147 -12.23 -17.39 4.22
CA GLN A 147 -13.62 -17.32 3.78
C GLN A 147 -14.60 -17.94 4.77
N THR A 148 -14.11 -18.72 5.74
CA THR A 148 -14.95 -19.39 6.73
C THR A 148 -14.38 -19.25 8.13
N ILE A 149 -15.22 -18.80 9.06
CA ILE A 149 -14.89 -18.71 10.49
C ILE A 149 -14.61 -20.08 11.12
N CYS A 150 -15.04 -21.16 10.47
CA CYS A 150 -14.84 -22.53 10.93
C CYS A 150 -13.50 -23.14 10.48
N SER A 151 -12.69 -22.40 9.72
CA SER A 151 -11.38 -22.90 9.29
C SER A 151 -10.46 -23.04 10.51
N PRO A 152 -9.71 -24.16 10.62
CA PRO A 152 -8.66 -24.29 11.60
C PRO A 152 -7.65 -23.14 11.47
N ASN A 153 -7.23 -22.62 12.62
CA ASN A 153 -6.16 -21.64 12.73
C ASN A 153 -4.93 -22.32 13.31
N SER A 154 -3.80 -22.22 12.62
CA SER A 154 -2.53 -22.78 13.08
C SER A 154 -1.58 -21.66 13.50
N PRO A 155 -1.02 -21.69 14.73
CA PRO A 155 0.06 -20.78 15.08
C PRO A 155 1.28 -21.10 14.25
N VAL A 156 1.86 -20.08 13.63
CA VAL A 156 3.05 -20.21 12.77
C VAL A 156 4.16 -19.28 13.23
N VAL A 157 5.40 -19.69 12.93
CA VAL A 157 6.59 -18.85 13.00
C VAL A 157 6.80 -18.23 11.61
N PRO A 158 6.45 -16.96 11.37
CA PRO A 158 6.27 -16.44 10.01
C PRO A 158 7.52 -16.52 9.14
N HIS A 159 8.71 -16.26 9.69
CA HIS A 159 9.96 -16.36 8.93
C HIS A 159 10.34 -17.79 8.53
N LYS A 160 9.67 -18.82 9.07
CA LYS A 160 9.83 -20.21 8.65
C LYS A 160 8.84 -20.62 7.57
N VAL A 161 7.69 -19.94 7.51
CA VAL A 161 6.68 -20.16 6.46
C VAL A 161 7.04 -19.38 5.19
N TRP A 162 7.50 -18.15 5.35
CA TRP A 162 7.88 -17.26 4.26
C TRP A 162 9.33 -16.82 4.41
N THR A 163 10.25 -17.72 4.06
CA THR A 163 11.70 -17.51 4.19
C THR A 163 12.27 -16.57 3.12
N GLY A 164 11.61 -16.49 1.96
CA GLY A 164 12.21 -15.93 0.74
C GLY A 164 13.11 -16.96 0.03
N CYS A 165 13.54 -16.60 -1.18
CA CYS A 165 14.38 -17.40 -2.05
C CYS A 165 15.74 -16.75 -2.29
N ASN A 166 16.70 -17.55 -2.74
CA ASN A 166 17.92 -17.01 -3.30
C ASN A 166 17.62 -16.36 -4.66
N ASP A 167 18.46 -15.40 -5.06
CA ASP A 167 18.39 -14.80 -6.38
C ASP A 167 18.41 -15.89 -7.47
N ARG A 168 17.60 -15.72 -8.52
CA ARG A 168 17.42 -16.66 -9.63
C ARG A 168 16.70 -17.98 -9.31
N GLN A 169 16.13 -18.16 -8.12
CA GLN A 169 15.22 -19.27 -7.86
C GLN A 169 13.78 -18.92 -8.29
N HIS A 170 12.96 -19.94 -8.50
CA HIS A 170 11.53 -19.81 -8.75
C HIS A 170 10.76 -19.77 -7.41
N ILE A 171 9.72 -18.94 -7.35
CA ILE A 171 8.78 -18.89 -6.22
C ILE A 171 7.57 -19.71 -6.57
N CYS A 172 7.38 -20.79 -5.83
CA CYS A 172 6.32 -21.75 -6.04
C CYS A 172 5.38 -21.80 -4.84
N GLN A 173 4.14 -22.18 -5.10
CA GLN A 173 3.15 -22.46 -4.08
C GLN A 173 2.48 -23.81 -4.37
N GLY A 174 2.65 -24.78 -3.47
CA GLY A 174 2.09 -26.11 -3.67
C GLY A 174 0.56 -26.06 -3.76
N ASN A 175 -0.01 -26.55 -4.87
CA ASN A 175 -1.45 -26.47 -5.15
C ASN A 175 -2.34 -27.05 -4.03
N SER A 176 -1.94 -28.18 -3.45
CA SER A 176 -2.74 -28.89 -2.43
C SER A 176 -2.49 -28.43 -1.00
N THR A 177 -1.33 -27.82 -0.73
CA THR A 177 -0.90 -27.45 0.62
C THR A 177 -0.88 -25.95 0.86
N ALA A 178 -1.01 -25.14 -0.20
CA ALA A 178 -0.77 -23.71 -0.22
C ALA A 178 0.60 -23.32 0.40
N THR A 179 1.56 -24.25 0.45
CA THR A 179 2.87 -24.01 1.07
C THR A 179 3.79 -23.33 0.07
N TRP A 180 4.41 -22.24 0.49
CA TRP A 180 5.39 -21.52 -0.31
C TRP A 180 6.76 -22.20 -0.23
N TYR A 181 7.44 -22.31 -1.36
CA TYR A 181 8.78 -22.88 -1.43
C TYR A 181 9.58 -22.28 -2.59
N CYS A 182 10.90 -22.48 -2.53
CA CYS A 182 11.83 -22.06 -3.55
C CYS A 182 12.31 -23.26 -4.35
N SER A 183 12.44 -23.08 -5.67
CA SER A 183 12.88 -24.13 -6.57
C SER A 183 13.99 -23.62 -7.49
N ASP A 184 15.00 -24.46 -7.76
CA ASP A 184 16.04 -24.17 -8.76
C ASP A 184 15.55 -24.40 -10.20
N SER A 185 14.35 -24.95 -10.36
CA SER A 185 13.67 -25.17 -11.63
C SER A 185 12.27 -24.55 -11.65
N ALA A 186 11.72 -24.38 -12.84
CA ALA A 186 10.33 -24.02 -13.09
C ALA A 186 9.36 -24.76 -12.14
N CYS A 187 8.39 -24.03 -11.57
CA CYS A 187 7.35 -24.58 -10.69
C CYS A 187 6.38 -25.49 -11.45
N GLY A 188 6.13 -25.18 -12.72
CA GLY A 188 5.05 -25.75 -13.52
C GLY A 188 3.69 -25.09 -13.23
N ASP A 189 2.73 -25.27 -14.14
CA ASP A 189 1.43 -24.58 -14.10
C ASP A 189 0.63 -24.83 -12.81
N ALA A 190 0.78 -26.01 -12.20
CA ALA A 190 0.05 -26.37 -11.00
C ALA A 190 0.54 -25.62 -9.75
N ASP A 191 1.83 -25.30 -9.69
CA ASP A 191 2.49 -24.74 -8.50
C ASP A 191 2.95 -23.28 -8.72
N THR A 192 2.68 -22.71 -9.89
CA THR A 192 2.92 -21.29 -10.16
C THR A 192 1.81 -20.46 -9.49
N PRO A 193 2.15 -19.52 -8.58
CA PRO A 193 1.14 -18.71 -7.91
C PRO A 193 0.28 -17.90 -8.87
N LEU A 194 -0.98 -17.67 -8.51
CA LEU A 194 -1.91 -16.92 -9.36
C LEU A 194 -1.37 -15.50 -9.67
N GLY A 195 -1.30 -15.18 -10.96
CA GLY A 195 -0.83 -13.88 -11.45
C GLY A 195 0.68 -13.77 -11.63
N PHE A 196 1.43 -14.84 -11.35
CA PHE A 196 2.89 -14.92 -11.56
C PHE A 196 3.15 -15.61 -12.91
N ASN A 197 4.27 -15.26 -13.53
CA ASN A 197 4.88 -16.06 -14.58
C ASN A 197 5.89 -17.01 -13.93
N ASP A 198 6.04 -18.22 -14.48
CA ASP A 198 7.01 -19.21 -13.97
C ASP A 198 8.44 -18.86 -14.41
N VAL A 199 8.99 -17.82 -13.81
CA VAL A 199 10.31 -17.27 -14.10
C VAL A 199 11.12 -17.08 -12.81
N PRO A 200 12.45 -17.07 -12.90
CA PRO A 200 13.31 -16.77 -11.76
C PRO A 200 13.03 -15.41 -11.13
N CYS A 201 13.02 -15.35 -9.80
CA CYS A 201 12.93 -14.10 -9.05
C CYS A 201 14.25 -13.30 -9.14
N ASN A 202 14.15 -12.01 -8.80
CA ASN A 202 15.24 -11.04 -8.76
C ASN A 202 15.28 -10.34 -7.40
N ALA A 203 16.34 -10.56 -6.64
CA ALA A 203 16.50 -10.02 -5.29
C ALA A 203 16.55 -8.47 -5.29
N SER A 204 17.07 -7.85 -6.33
CA SER A 204 17.15 -6.38 -6.45
C SER A 204 15.79 -5.73 -6.67
N ARG A 205 14.76 -6.53 -7.03
CA ARG A 205 13.39 -6.07 -7.27
C ARG A 205 12.41 -6.53 -6.18
N HIS A 206 12.93 -7.01 -5.04
CA HIS A 206 12.13 -7.59 -3.96
C HIS A 206 11.27 -8.78 -4.37
N THR A 207 11.47 -9.35 -5.57
CA THR A 207 10.65 -10.47 -6.01
C THR A 207 11.08 -11.78 -5.37
N CYS A 208 12.29 -11.87 -4.80
CA CYS A 208 12.73 -13.05 -4.04
C CYS A 208 12.38 -13.02 -2.55
N ASP A 209 11.89 -11.89 -2.02
CA ASP A 209 11.80 -11.69 -0.59
C ASP A 209 10.66 -12.48 0.04
N GLY A 210 10.86 -12.98 1.27
CA GLY A 210 9.80 -13.66 2.02
C GLY A 210 8.57 -12.77 2.26
N VAL A 211 8.75 -11.45 2.28
CA VAL A 211 7.62 -10.52 2.35
C VAL A 211 6.75 -10.50 1.09
N LEU A 212 7.32 -10.79 -0.09
CA LEU A 212 6.52 -10.98 -1.30
C LEU A 212 5.60 -12.20 -1.14
N MET A 213 6.14 -13.33 -0.69
CA MET A 213 5.36 -14.55 -0.46
C MET A 213 4.27 -14.30 0.59
N PHE A 214 4.61 -13.60 1.67
CA PHE A 214 3.66 -13.24 2.73
C PHE A 214 2.53 -12.36 2.21
N LEU A 215 2.84 -11.35 1.41
CA LEU A 215 1.84 -10.48 0.75
C LEU A 215 1.04 -11.19 -0.33
N ASN A 216 1.54 -12.29 -0.89
CA ASN A 216 0.85 -13.06 -1.91
C ASN A 216 0.13 -14.30 -1.37
N ASP A 217 0.28 -14.63 -0.09
CA ASP A 217 -0.51 -15.67 0.58
C ASP A 217 -1.89 -15.13 0.99
N ASN A 218 -2.95 -15.67 0.39
CA ASN A 218 -4.33 -15.27 0.70
C ASN A 218 -4.69 -15.47 2.17
N ARG A 219 -3.99 -16.35 2.89
CA ARG A 219 -4.22 -16.59 4.32
C ARG A 219 -3.51 -15.58 5.21
N ALA A 220 -2.60 -14.74 4.66
CA ALA A 220 -1.66 -13.93 5.43
C ALA A 220 -1.57 -12.43 5.02
N GLY A 221 -0.46 -11.94 4.50
CA GLY A 221 -0.26 -10.50 4.29
C GLY A 221 -1.17 -9.88 3.21
N LYS A 222 -1.79 -10.70 2.35
CA LYS A 222 -2.55 -10.19 1.21
C LYS A 222 -3.77 -9.36 1.64
N PRO A 223 -4.04 -8.21 0.99
CA PRO A 223 -5.27 -7.45 1.23
C PRO A 223 -6.52 -8.30 0.96
N PRO A 224 -7.45 -8.42 1.92
CA PRO A 224 -8.57 -9.36 1.81
C PRO A 224 -9.49 -9.18 0.61
N ASN A 225 -9.68 -7.96 0.13
CA ASN A 225 -10.55 -7.66 -1.02
C ASN A 225 -9.87 -7.89 -2.37
N TYR A 226 -8.57 -8.25 -2.38
CA TYR A 226 -7.75 -8.39 -3.58
C TYR A 226 -7.11 -9.79 -3.67
N GLU A 227 -7.70 -10.80 -3.04
CA GLU A 227 -7.18 -12.18 -3.01
C GLU A 227 -6.99 -12.81 -4.41
N GLY A 228 -7.73 -12.33 -5.41
CA GLY A 228 -7.61 -12.74 -6.81
C GLY A 228 -6.49 -12.07 -7.61
N TYR A 229 -5.75 -11.14 -7.01
CA TYR A 229 -4.70 -10.37 -7.68
C TYR A 229 -3.34 -10.59 -7.01
N PRO A 230 -2.24 -10.59 -7.78
CA PRO A 230 -0.89 -10.57 -7.22
C PRO A 230 -0.59 -9.22 -6.56
N VAL A 231 0.25 -9.26 -5.53
CA VAL A 231 0.81 -8.08 -4.88
C VAL A 231 2.24 -7.87 -5.39
N GLU A 232 2.50 -6.69 -5.93
CA GLU A 232 3.78 -6.22 -6.41
C GLU A 232 4.40 -5.27 -5.38
N ILE A 233 5.66 -5.49 -5.02
CA ILE A 233 6.42 -4.59 -4.15
C ILE A 233 7.15 -3.59 -5.03
N VAL A 234 6.86 -2.30 -4.85
CA VAL A 234 7.43 -1.24 -5.67
C VAL A 234 8.51 -0.49 -4.89
N ASP A 235 9.75 -0.60 -5.33
CA ASP A 235 10.80 0.36 -4.95
C ASP A 235 10.68 1.59 -5.86
N GLU A 236 10.14 2.67 -5.31
CA GLU A 236 9.91 3.90 -6.07
C GLU A 236 11.20 4.56 -6.56
N GLN A 237 12.30 4.41 -5.82
CA GLN A 237 13.58 4.98 -6.24
C GLN A 237 14.07 4.22 -7.47
N LEU A 238 14.12 2.89 -7.39
CA LEU A 238 14.49 2.05 -8.54
C LEU A 238 13.55 2.30 -9.73
N CYS A 239 12.25 2.40 -9.48
CA CYS A 239 11.27 2.65 -10.53
C CYS A 239 11.47 4.03 -11.20
N ARG A 240 11.79 5.08 -10.44
CA ARG A 240 12.17 6.40 -11.00
C ARG A 240 13.44 6.34 -11.82
N GLU A 241 14.44 5.57 -11.38
CA GLU A 241 15.68 5.38 -12.12
C GLU A 241 15.47 4.64 -13.46
N GLU A 242 14.53 3.69 -13.51
CA GLU A 242 14.21 2.91 -14.72
C GLU A 242 13.36 3.68 -15.75
N TYR A 243 12.32 4.40 -15.31
CA TYR A 243 11.36 5.06 -16.20
C TYR A 243 11.61 6.56 -16.39
N GLY A 244 12.46 7.17 -15.56
CA GLY A 244 12.61 8.62 -15.51
C GLY A 244 11.45 9.33 -14.81
N GLU A 245 11.68 10.57 -14.35
CA GLU A 245 10.75 11.31 -13.46
C GLU A 245 9.32 11.47 -14.02
N GLU A 246 9.18 11.78 -15.30
CA GLU A 246 7.87 12.08 -15.91
C GLU A 246 6.97 10.82 -15.98
N GLU A 247 7.52 9.71 -16.46
CA GLU A 247 6.76 8.46 -16.58
C GLU A 247 6.53 7.82 -15.20
N ALA A 248 7.54 7.90 -14.31
CA ALA A 248 7.46 7.37 -12.95
C ALA A 248 6.36 8.02 -12.10
N ALA A 249 6.08 9.32 -12.30
CA ALA A 249 5.01 10.03 -11.58
C ALA A 249 3.62 9.40 -11.77
N SER A 250 3.42 8.65 -12.87
CA SER A 250 2.17 7.95 -13.15
C SER A 250 2.27 6.44 -12.89
N ARG A 251 3.42 5.82 -13.20
CA ARG A 251 3.57 4.35 -13.17
C ARG A 251 4.03 3.81 -11.82
N CYS A 252 4.88 4.54 -11.12
CA CYS A 252 5.54 4.07 -9.90
C CYS A 252 4.72 4.30 -8.63
N LYS A 253 3.44 4.65 -8.75
CA LYS A 253 2.56 4.85 -7.60
C LYS A 253 2.30 3.52 -6.89
N CYS A 254 2.33 3.56 -5.57
CA CYS A 254 2.10 2.43 -4.69
C CYS A 254 1.51 2.90 -3.36
N LEU A 255 0.95 1.96 -2.59
CA LEU A 255 0.44 2.27 -1.25
C LEU A 255 1.60 2.70 -0.33
N HIS A 256 1.51 3.93 0.19
CA HIS A 256 2.41 4.50 1.19
C HIS A 256 1.88 4.37 2.62
N ASP A 257 2.66 4.84 3.61
CA ASP A 257 2.16 5.06 4.97
C ASP A 257 1.13 6.21 4.97
N PRO A 258 -0.18 5.91 5.16
CA PRO A 258 -1.23 6.93 5.09
C PRO A 258 -1.16 7.95 6.24
N SER A 259 -0.42 7.63 7.31
CA SER A 259 -0.23 8.55 8.42
C SER A 259 0.73 9.70 8.12
N VAL A 260 1.51 9.61 7.03
CA VAL A 260 2.40 10.70 6.60
C VAL A 260 1.61 11.75 5.80
N SER A 261 0.61 11.33 5.02
CA SER A 261 -0.26 12.21 4.20
C SER A 261 -1.11 13.17 5.05
N THR A 262 -1.37 12.83 6.31
CA THR A 262 -2.12 13.67 7.25
C THR A 262 -1.28 14.76 7.95
N ARG A 263 0.04 14.82 7.70
CA ARG A 263 0.87 15.93 8.21
C ARG A 263 0.84 17.08 7.20
N PRO A 264 0.55 18.32 7.64
CA PRO A 264 0.66 19.48 6.75
C PRO A 264 2.08 19.56 6.19
N THR A 265 2.19 19.57 4.87
CA THR A 265 3.47 19.67 4.15
C THR A 265 4.20 20.93 4.62
N PRO A 266 5.49 20.86 4.99
CA PRO A 266 6.25 22.03 5.43
C PRO A 266 6.31 23.13 4.36
N THR A 267 6.05 22.81 3.09
CA THR A 267 5.93 23.75 1.99
C THR A 267 4.82 24.78 2.22
N LEU A 268 3.68 24.38 2.79
CA LEU A 268 2.57 25.29 3.06
C LEU A 268 2.91 26.25 4.21
N VAL A 269 3.66 25.77 5.20
CA VAL A 269 4.20 26.58 6.29
C VAL A 269 5.28 27.54 5.77
N LEU A 270 6.17 27.09 4.88
CA LEU A 270 7.22 27.92 4.30
C LEU A 270 6.65 29.03 3.41
N VAL A 271 5.62 28.72 2.61
CA VAL A 271 4.91 29.70 1.78
C VAL A 271 4.16 30.72 2.65
N LEU A 272 3.48 30.28 3.72
CA LEU A 272 2.84 31.19 4.68
C LEU A 272 3.85 32.09 5.40
N VAL A 273 4.97 31.53 5.86
CA VAL A 273 6.03 32.30 6.53
C VAL A 273 6.65 33.32 5.56
N LEU A 274 6.98 32.91 4.34
CA LEU A 274 7.54 33.82 3.34
C LEU A 274 6.57 34.94 2.94
N SER A 275 5.27 34.64 2.82
CA SER A 275 4.26 35.65 2.49
C SER A 275 3.98 36.62 3.65
N ILE A 276 4.05 36.16 4.91
CA ILE A 276 4.00 37.03 6.09
C ILE A 276 5.24 37.94 6.15
N PHE A 277 6.44 37.40 5.93
CA PHE A 277 7.67 38.19 5.90
C PHE A 277 7.65 39.25 4.79
N TRP A 278 7.11 38.93 3.62
CA TRP A 278 6.98 39.87 2.50
C TRP A 278 5.99 40.99 2.79
N HIS A 279 4.88 40.70 3.47
CA HIS A 279 3.94 41.73 3.93
C HIS A 279 4.52 42.63 5.01
N LEU A 280 5.26 42.09 5.98
CA LEU A 280 5.90 42.89 7.02
C LEU A 280 7.01 43.79 6.47
N ALA A 281 7.79 43.32 5.50
CA ALA A 281 8.82 44.11 4.83
C ALA A 281 8.24 45.28 4.02
N ASN A 282 7.07 45.09 3.39
CA ASN A 282 6.41 46.17 2.64
C ASN A 282 5.76 47.23 3.54
N VAL A 283 5.28 46.86 4.74
CA VAL A 283 4.73 47.81 5.72
C VAL A 283 5.84 48.63 6.41
N ALA A 284 7.03 48.07 6.57
CA ALA A 284 8.19 48.78 7.14
C ALA A 284 8.77 49.85 6.21
N ASN A 285 8.57 49.73 4.89
CA ASN A 285 9.06 50.69 3.87
C ASN A 285 8.08 51.84 3.57
N THR A 286 6.97 51.95 4.30
CA THR A 286 5.97 53.02 4.14
C THR A 286 6.01 54.10 5.24
N TRP A 287 7.13 54.21 5.96
CA TRP A 287 7.41 55.30 6.91
C TRP A 287 8.63 56.10 6.50
#